data_AF-A0A349D293-F1
#
_entry.id   AF-A0A349D293-F1
#
_cell.length_a   1.000
_cell.length_b   1.000
_cell.length_c   1.000
_cell.angle_alpha   90.00
_cell.angle_beta   90.00
_cell.angle_gamma   90.00
#
_symmetry.space_group_name_H-M   'P 1'
#
loop_
_entity.id
_entity.type
_entity.pdbx_description
1 polymer ?
#
loop_
_entity_poly.entity_id
_entity_poly.type
_entity_poly.pdbx_seq_one_letter_code
_entity_poly.pdbx_strand_id
1 'polypeptide(L)'
;MAFWLDLLPSNEREKIRKRLRSPEEYERLREKVKGPEDLEREMDRNERIAEARFALESEPKAKEMLRKQIAEDLKSSPPESVLDRAPASVSKGNFDVIIDVNPQTKEDQVFVIPEGNVQEKIPVQQTFSEQYITQLLSGGQRGT
;
A
#
# COMPACT_ATOMS: atom_id res chain seq x y z
N MET A 1 -4.82 -34.70 35.59
CA MET A 1 -4.74 -33.25 35.35
C MET A 1 -6.03 -32.80 34.68
N ALA A 2 -6.78 -31.88 35.28
CA ALA A 2 -7.97 -31.32 34.65
C ALA A 2 -7.54 -30.37 33.52
N PHE A 3 -8.09 -30.53 32.32
CA PHE A 3 -7.82 -29.63 31.20
C PHE A 3 -8.64 -28.36 31.42
N TRP A 4 -8.09 -27.18 31.13
CA TRP A 4 -8.78 -25.91 31.44
C TRP A 4 -10.17 -25.78 30.79
N LEU A 5 -10.41 -26.48 29.67
CA LEU A 5 -11.72 -26.55 29.01
C LEU A 5 -12.80 -27.24 29.85
N ASP A 6 -12.42 -28.03 30.86
CA ASP A 6 -13.36 -28.72 31.76
C ASP A 6 -13.88 -27.80 32.87
N LEU A 7 -13.31 -26.60 33.01
CA LEU A 7 -13.81 -25.54 33.90
C LEU A 7 -14.92 -24.70 33.25
N LEU A 8 -15.16 -24.87 31.95
CA LEU A 8 -16.15 -24.10 31.20
C LEU A 8 -17.54 -24.78 31.21
N PRO A 9 -18.63 -23.99 31.21
CA PRO A 9 -19.98 -24.50 31.02
C PRO A 9 -20.10 -25.35 29.74
N SER A 10 -20.94 -26.39 29.77
CA SER A 10 -21.04 -27.40 28.71
C SER A 10 -21.24 -26.82 27.30
N ASN A 11 -22.08 -25.79 27.16
CA ASN A 11 -22.35 -25.12 25.88
C ASN A 11 -21.13 -24.38 25.31
N GLU A 12 -20.35 -23.70 26.16
CA GLU A 12 -19.13 -23.00 25.73
C GLU A 12 -18.02 -23.97 25.42
N ARG A 13 -17.91 -25.05 26.20
CA ARG A 13 -16.98 -26.16 25.94
C ARG A 13 -17.26 -26.83 24.60
N GLU A 14 -18.52 -27.05 24.24
CA GLU A 14 -18.91 -27.60 22.95
C GLU A 14 -18.62 -26.66 21.79
N LYS A 15 -18.91 -25.36 21.91
CA LYS A 15 -18.56 -24.36 20.89
C LYS A 15 -17.06 -24.31 20.65
N ILE A 16 -16.26 -24.33 21.71
CA ILE A 16 -14.79 -24.30 21.60
C ILE A 16 -14.25 -25.60 21.02
N ARG A 17 -14.81 -26.77 21.40
CA ARG A 17 -14.44 -28.05 20.76
C ARG A 17 -14.80 -28.09 19.29
N LYS A 18 -15.97 -27.60 18.89
CA LYS A 18 -16.34 -27.49 17.47
C LYS A 18 -15.35 -26.60 16.73
N ARG A 19 -15.03 -25.42 17.26
CA ARG A 19 -14.05 -24.51 16.64
C ARG A 19 -12.62 -25.08 16.55
N LEU A 20 -12.18 -25.83 17.56
CA LEU A 20 -10.81 -26.34 17.65
C LEU A 20 -10.61 -27.76 17.10
N ARG A 21 -11.68 -28.50 16.81
CA ARG A 21 -11.61 -29.92 16.42
C ARG A 21 -12.58 -30.32 15.32
N SER A 22 -13.38 -29.42 14.75
CA SER A 22 -14.17 -29.78 13.56
C SER A 22 -13.30 -29.71 12.31
N PRO A 23 -13.32 -30.76 11.45
CA PRO A 23 -12.62 -30.75 10.17
C PRO A 23 -13.00 -29.53 9.31
N GLU A 24 -14.27 -29.14 9.31
CA GLU A 24 -14.79 -27.98 8.57
C GLU A 24 -14.16 -26.65 9.00
N GLU A 25 -13.93 -26.42 10.31
CA GLU A 25 -13.27 -25.19 10.77
C GLU A 25 -11.77 -25.22 10.48
N TYR A 26 -11.14 -26.39 10.49
CA TYR A 26 -9.76 -26.54 10.04
C TYR A 26 -9.60 -26.27 8.54
N GLU A 27 -10.52 -26.74 7.70
CA GLU A 27 -10.52 -26.43 6.25
C GLU A 27 -10.73 -24.94 6.00
N ARG A 28 -11.71 -24.32 6.68
CA ARG A 28 -11.92 -22.86 6.63
C ARG A 28 -10.70 -22.06 7.09
N LEU A 29 -9.98 -22.55 8.09
CA LEU A 29 -8.75 -21.92 8.56
C LEU A 29 -7.62 -22.10 7.54
N ARG A 30 -7.51 -23.28 6.93
CA ARG A 30 -6.50 -23.58 5.91
C ARG A 30 -6.71 -22.75 4.64
N GLU A 31 -7.95 -22.51 4.26
CA GLU A 31 -8.32 -21.61 3.15
C GLU A 31 -8.01 -20.13 3.46
N LYS A 32 -8.01 -19.74 4.74
CA LYS A 32 -7.68 -18.36 5.16
C LYS A 32 -6.19 -18.11 5.33
N VAL A 33 -5.39 -19.15 5.45
CA VAL A 33 -3.93 -19.04 5.56
C VAL A 33 -3.37 -18.87 4.15
N LYS A 34 -2.82 -17.70 3.86
CA LYS A 34 -2.11 -17.43 2.61
C LYS A 34 -0.95 -18.42 2.43
N GLY A 35 -0.73 -18.86 1.19
CA GLY A 35 0.39 -19.73 0.88
C GLY A 35 1.73 -19.04 1.11
N PRO A 36 2.81 -19.79 1.30
CA PRO A 36 4.16 -19.22 1.45
C PRO A 36 4.56 -18.36 0.24
N GLU A 37 4.21 -18.79 -0.98
CA GLU A 37 4.48 -18.03 -2.22
C GLU A 37 3.73 -16.70 -2.28
N ASP A 38 2.51 -16.63 -1.74
CA ASP A 38 1.75 -15.38 -1.68
C ASP A 38 2.35 -14.43 -0.66
N LEU A 39 2.86 -14.99 0.45
CA LEU A 39 3.51 -14.23 1.51
C LEU A 39 4.83 -13.64 1.04
N GLU A 40 5.64 -14.40 0.30
CA GLU A 40 6.87 -13.92 -0.33
C GLU A 40 6.59 -12.75 -1.29
N ARG A 41 5.58 -12.90 -2.16
CA ARG A 41 5.17 -11.82 -3.08
C ARG A 41 4.74 -10.55 -2.35
N GLU A 42 4.01 -10.68 -1.25
CA GLU A 42 3.61 -9.54 -0.42
C GLU A 42 4.81 -8.91 0.31
N MET A 43 5.73 -9.72 0.80
CA MET A 43 6.96 -9.23 1.44
C MET A 43 7.82 -8.43 0.45
N ASP A 44 8.07 -8.96 -0.74
CA ASP A 44 8.83 -8.26 -1.79
C ASP A 44 8.18 -6.93 -2.18
N ARG A 45 6.85 -6.90 -2.29
CA ARG A 45 6.11 -5.67 -2.57
C ARG A 45 6.28 -4.66 -1.43
N ASN A 46 6.09 -5.09 -0.19
CA ASN A 46 6.20 -4.23 0.98
C ASN A 46 7.61 -3.67 1.15
N GLU A 47 8.64 -4.47 0.89
CA GLU A 47 10.03 -4.03 0.94
C GLU A 47 10.30 -2.92 -0.06
N ARG A 48 9.89 -3.09 -1.32
CA ARG A 48 10.04 -2.06 -2.37
C ARG A 48 9.33 -0.75 -2.00
N ILE A 49 8.12 -0.85 -1.46
CA ILE A 49 7.34 0.32 -1.08
C ILE A 49 7.99 1.04 0.11
N ALA A 50 8.47 0.28 1.11
CA ALA A 50 9.16 0.84 2.26
C ALA A 50 10.46 1.54 1.84
N GLU A 51 11.23 0.94 0.92
CA GLU A 51 12.44 1.55 0.36
C GLU A 51 12.13 2.83 -0.40
N ALA A 52 11.10 2.82 -1.26
CA ALA A 52 10.67 4.00 -2.00
C ALA A 52 10.21 5.12 -1.08
N ARG A 53 9.45 4.78 -0.03
CA ARG A 53 9.02 5.74 1.00
C ARG A 53 10.21 6.33 1.74
N PHE A 54 11.15 5.49 2.15
CA PHE A 54 12.38 5.94 2.79
C PHE A 54 13.15 6.92 1.90
N ALA A 55 13.36 6.57 0.62
CA ALA A 55 14.04 7.44 -0.33
C ALA A 55 13.36 8.82 -0.49
N LEU A 56 12.03 8.87 -0.50
CA LEU A 56 11.28 10.13 -0.57
C LEU A 56 11.41 10.97 0.71
N GLU A 57 11.54 10.33 1.87
CA GLU A 57 11.71 11.01 3.16
C GLU A 57 13.17 11.46 3.39
N SER A 58 14.16 10.67 2.94
CA SER A 58 15.59 10.90 3.19
C SER A 58 16.27 11.72 2.10
N GLU A 59 15.86 11.59 0.83
CA GLU A 59 16.54 12.19 -0.31
C GLU A 59 15.69 13.26 -1.01
N PRO A 60 15.99 14.56 -0.83
CA PRO A 60 15.21 15.63 -1.47
C PRO A 60 15.31 15.58 -3.00
N LYS A 61 16.44 15.10 -3.54
CA LYS A 61 16.62 14.92 -4.99
C LYS A 61 15.69 13.87 -5.58
N ALA A 62 15.50 12.74 -4.88
CA ALA A 62 14.61 11.67 -5.30
C ALA A 62 13.16 12.18 -5.34
N LYS A 63 12.77 12.95 -4.31
CA LYS A 63 11.47 13.61 -4.23
C LYS A 63 11.24 14.63 -5.35
N GLU A 64 12.23 15.46 -5.66
CA GLU A 64 12.16 16.41 -6.78
C GLU A 64 12.07 15.73 -8.14
N MET A 65 12.81 14.65 -8.35
CA MET A 65 12.73 13.86 -9.59
C MET A 65 11.33 13.30 -9.79
N LEU A 66 10.77 12.67 -8.75
CA LEU A 66 9.42 12.11 -8.81
C LEU A 66 8.37 13.21 -9.06
N ARG A 67 8.50 14.36 -8.39
CA ARG A 67 7.61 15.52 -8.62
C ARG A 67 7.67 16.00 -10.07
N LYS A 68 8.87 16.13 -10.65
CA LYS A 68 9.04 16.55 -12.04
C LYS A 68 8.40 15.56 -13.01
N GLN A 69 8.61 14.28 -12.77
CA GLN A 69 8.04 13.23 -13.60
C GLN A 69 6.51 13.25 -13.59
N ILE A 70 5.90 13.29 -12.40
CA ILE A 70 4.44 13.43 -12.27
C ILE A 70 3.95 14.72 -12.98
N ALA A 71 4.70 15.81 -12.87
CA ALA A 71 4.35 17.06 -13.55
C ALA A 71 4.47 17.00 -15.07
N GLU A 72 5.38 16.19 -15.62
CA GLU A 72 5.49 15.89 -17.04
C GLU A 72 4.33 15.01 -17.51
N ASP A 73 3.98 13.97 -16.74
CA ASP A 73 2.90 13.05 -17.07
C ASP A 73 1.52 13.73 -17.01
N LEU A 74 1.33 14.68 -16.08
CA LEU A 74 0.13 15.53 -16.04
C LEU A 74 0.02 16.52 -17.20
N LYS A 75 1.14 16.83 -17.89
CA LYS A 75 1.14 17.68 -19.10
C LYS A 75 0.93 16.85 -20.37
N SER A 76 1.49 15.64 -20.41
CA SER A 76 1.47 14.77 -21.58
C SER A 76 0.18 13.94 -21.69
N SER A 77 -0.44 13.61 -20.55
CA SER A 77 -1.62 12.75 -20.46
C SER A 77 -2.80 13.51 -19.83
N PRO A 78 -4.05 13.11 -20.12
CA PRO A 78 -5.21 13.72 -19.47
C PRO A 78 -5.11 13.53 -17.95
N PRO A 79 -5.36 14.58 -17.12
CA PRO A 79 -5.17 14.50 -15.67
C PRO A 79 -5.91 13.36 -14.99
N GLU A 80 -7.07 12.97 -15.54
CA GLU A 80 -7.92 11.87 -15.07
C GLU A 80 -7.29 10.48 -15.25
N SER A 81 -6.30 10.36 -16.13
CA SER A 81 -5.55 9.11 -16.33
C SER A 81 -4.42 8.92 -15.31
N VAL A 82 -3.95 10.02 -14.70
CA VAL A 82 -2.84 10.02 -13.73
C VAL A 82 -3.37 10.15 -12.30
N LEU A 83 -4.42 10.94 -12.10
CA LEU A 83 -5.03 11.23 -10.80
C LEU A 83 -6.49 10.78 -10.78
N ASP A 84 -6.93 10.20 -9.66
CA ASP A 84 -8.34 9.84 -9.48
C ASP A 84 -9.25 11.07 -9.39
N ARG A 85 -8.71 12.22 -8.96
CA ARG A 85 -9.42 13.50 -8.95
C ARG A 85 -8.44 14.64 -9.19
N ALA A 86 -8.63 15.40 -10.27
CA ALA A 86 -7.70 16.46 -10.67
C ALA A 86 -8.26 17.86 -10.32
N PRO A 87 -7.88 18.47 -9.20
CA PRO A 87 -8.12 19.90 -9.00
C PRO A 87 -7.16 20.73 -9.87
N ALA A 88 -7.63 21.87 -10.35
CA ALA A 88 -6.89 22.77 -11.23
C ALA A 88 -5.56 23.32 -10.64
N SER A 89 -5.36 23.19 -9.32
CA SER A 89 -4.12 23.56 -8.62
C SER A 89 -2.95 22.64 -8.94
N VAL A 90 -3.21 21.34 -9.14
CA VAL A 90 -2.18 20.32 -9.39
C VAL A 90 -1.60 20.45 -10.79
N SER A 91 -2.42 20.89 -11.76
CA SER A 91 -2.01 21.14 -13.15
C SER A 91 -0.95 22.25 -13.29
N LYS A 92 -0.79 23.10 -12.27
CA LYS A 92 0.22 24.18 -12.26
C LYS A 92 1.60 23.72 -11.79
N GLY A 93 1.78 22.46 -11.39
CA GLY A 93 3.06 21.90 -10.94
C GLY A 93 3.44 22.22 -9.50
N ASN A 94 2.54 22.85 -8.74
CA ASN A 94 2.73 23.24 -7.35
C ASN A 94 2.11 22.20 -6.41
N PHE A 95 2.83 21.10 -6.19
CA PHE A 95 2.41 20.01 -5.33
C PHE A 95 3.61 19.29 -4.70
N ASP A 96 3.35 18.65 -3.57
CA ASP A 96 4.28 17.74 -2.91
C ASP A 96 3.88 16.28 -3.15
N VAL A 97 4.83 15.35 -2.99
CA VAL A 97 4.61 13.91 -3.27
C VAL A 97 4.93 13.09 -2.02
N ILE A 98 4.04 12.16 -1.67
CA ILE A 98 4.23 11.22 -0.57
C ILE A 98 3.78 9.81 -0.98
N ILE A 99 4.21 8.79 -0.24
CA ILE A 99 3.64 7.44 -0.31
C ILE A 99 2.86 7.21 0.99
N ASP A 100 1.60 6.80 0.86
CA ASP A 100 0.73 6.52 2.01
C ASP A 100 -0.26 5.40 1.69
N VAL A 101 -0.94 4.88 2.71
CA VAL A 101 -1.95 3.85 2.56
C VAL A 101 -3.25 4.48 2.06
N ASN A 102 -3.77 3.99 0.94
CA ASN A 102 -5.09 4.40 0.48
C ASN A 102 -6.18 3.76 1.39
N PRO A 103 -7.06 4.55 2.02
CA PRO A 103 -8.05 4.03 2.97
C PRO A 103 -9.11 3.13 2.31
N GLN A 104 -9.33 3.22 1.00
CA GLN A 104 -10.31 2.41 0.28
C GLN A 104 -9.74 1.06 -0.14
N THR A 105 -8.55 1.05 -0.74
CA THR A 105 -7.90 -0.18 -1.23
C THR A 105 -7.05 -0.87 -0.16
N LYS A 106 -6.67 -0.16 0.90
CA LYS A 106 -5.72 -0.58 1.94
C LYS A 106 -4.32 -0.91 1.40
N GLU A 107 -4.02 -0.42 0.20
CA GLU A 107 -2.72 -0.58 -0.43
C GLU A 107 -1.96 0.74 -0.39
N ASP A 108 -0.63 0.65 -0.28
CA ASP A 108 0.25 1.81 -0.37
C ASP A 108 0.30 2.34 -1.81
N GLN A 109 0.10 3.65 -1.95
CA GLN A 109 0.06 4.34 -3.23
C GLN A 109 0.76 5.69 -3.13
N VAL A 110 1.20 6.20 -4.28
CA VAL A 110 1.73 7.56 -4.40
C VAL A 110 0.56 8.56 -4.31
N PHE A 111 0.72 9.57 -3.46
CA PHE A 111 -0.23 10.67 -3.31
C PHE A 111 0.43 12.00 -3.68
N VAL A 112 -0.39 12.87 -4.26
CA VAL A 112 -0.05 14.25 -4.56
C VAL A 112 -0.76 15.16 -3.56
N ILE A 113 -0.02 16.09 -2.96
CA ILE A 113 -0.53 17.09 -2.02
C ILE A 113 -0.42 18.48 -2.66
N PRO A 114 -1.53 19.14 -3.00
CA PRO A 114 -1.50 20.48 -3.57
C PRO A 114 -0.94 21.51 -2.59
N GLU A 115 -0.11 22.45 -3.09
CA GLU A 115 0.37 23.57 -2.27
C GLU A 115 -0.82 24.44 -1.80
N GLY A 116 -0.99 24.57 -0.49
CA GLY A 116 -2.06 25.36 0.15
C GLY A 116 -3.18 24.54 0.81
N ASN A 117 -3.25 23.22 0.58
CA ASN A 117 -4.23 22.35 1.25
C ASN A 117 -3.60 21.00 1.67
N VAL A 118 -2.96 20.99 2.85
CA VAL A 118 -2.28 19.79 3.40
C VAL A 118 -3.25 18.64 3.71
N GLN A 119 -4.56 18.91 3.80
CA GLN A 119 -5.57 17.89 4.07
C GLN A 119 -6.00 17.11 2.82
N GLU A 120 -5.76 17.64 1.63
CA GLU A 120 -6.19 17.02 0.38
C GLU A 120 -5.06 16.16 -0.19
N LYS A 121 -5.08 14.87 0.15
CA LYS A 121 -4.22 13.85 -0.45
C LYS A 121 -4.94 13.27 -1.65
N ILE A 122 -4.38 13.45 -2.84
CA ILE A 122 -4.96 12.95 -4.08
C ILE A 122 -4.21 11.68 -4.49
N PRO A 123 -4.87 10.52 -4.55
CA PRO A 123 -4.21 9.30 -4.98
C PRO A 123 -3.88 9.38 -6.48
N VAL A 124 -2.67 8.96 -6.81
CA VAL A 124 -2.28 8.63 -8.17
C VAL A 124 -2.90 7.28 -8.52
N GLN A 125 -3.33 7.13 -9.77
CA GLN A 125 -3.81 5.86 -10.31
C GLN A 125 -2.79 4.73 -10.04
N GLN A 126 -3.29 3.55 -9.66
CA GLN A 126 -2.45 2.46 -9.19
C GLN A 126 -1.36 2.04 -10.19
N THR A 127 -1.69 2.02 -11.48
CA THR A 127 -0.76 1.67 -12.57
C THR A 127 0.43 2.64 -12.63
N PHE A 128 0.17 3.93 -12.51
CA PHE A 128 1.22 4.96 -12.48
C PHE A 128 2.01 4.92 -11.17
N SER A 129 1.33 4.69 -10.04
CA SER A 129 1.99 4.55 -8.73
C SER A 129 3.06 3.46 -8.75
N GLU A 130 2.75 2.27 -9.29
CA GLU A 130 3.71 1.16 -9.38
C GLU A 130 4.88 1.46 -10.33
N GLN A 131 4.60 2.15 -11.46
CA GLN A 131 5.63 2.57 -12.40
C GLN A 131 6.61 3.55 -11.77
N TYR A 132 6.09 4.56 -11.05
CA TYR A 132 6.90 5.56 -10.36
C TYR A 132 7.76 4.94 -9.27
N ILE A 133 7.21 4.04 -8.46
CA ILE A 133 7.98 3.30 -7.44
C ILE A 133 9.13 2.52 -8.08
N THR A 134 8.84 1.80 -9.17
CA THR A 134 9.84 1.02 -9.90
C THR A 134 10.96 1.90 -10.47
N GLN A 135 10.61 3.05 -11.03
CA GLN A 135 11.57 3.99 -11.60
C GLN A 135 12.40 4.73 -10.55
N LEU A 136 11.80 5.05 -9.40
CA LEU A 136 12.51 5.64 -8.27
C LEU A 136 13.62 4.70 -7.79
N LEU A 137 13.29 3.42 -7.59
CA LEU A 137 14.24 2.41 -7.11
C LEU A 137 15.29 2.03 -8.16
N SER A 138 14.90 1.92 -9.43
CA SER A 138 15.86 1.66 -10.52
C SER A 138 16.74 2.86 -10.87
N GLY A 139 16.27 4.08 -10.62
CA GLY A 139 17.04 5.32 -10.74
C GLY A 139 18.20 5.40 -9.75
N GLY A 140 18.03 4.83 -8.55
CA GLY A 140 19.08 4.70 -7.54
C GLY A 140 20.23 3.77 -7.96
N GLN A 141 19.98 2.79 -8.83
CA GLN A 141 21.00 1.84 -9.29
C GLN A 141 21.93 2.37 -10.40
N ARG A 142 21.68 3.55 -10.97
CA ARG A 142 22.57 4.18 -11.99
C ARG A 142 23.63 5.10 -11.40
N GLY A 143 23.80 5.10 -10.08
CA GLY A 143 24.67 6.02 -9.34
C GLY A 143 25.83 5.35 -8.59
N THR A 144 26.36 4.22 -9.05
CA THR A 144 27.62 3.63 -8.55
C THR A 144 28.62 3.45 -9.67
#